data_AF-A0A7V1WC89-F1
#
_entry.id   AF-A0A7V1WC89-F1
#
_cell.length_a   1.000
_cell.length_b   1.000
_cell.length_c   1.000
_cell.angle_alpha   90.00
_cell.angle_beta   90.00
_cell.angle_gamma   90.00
#
_symmetry.space_group_name_H-M   'P 1'
#
loop_
_entity.id
_entity.type
_entity.pdbx_description
1 polymer ?
#
loop_
_entity_poly.entity_id
_entity_poly.type
_entity_poly.pdbx_seq_one_letter_code
_entity_poly.pdbx_strand_id
1 'polypeptide(L)'
;MDGASRARQVRSITLPLLTPTLMFLSIMGVIGAFQVFQTVYMMTGGGPADSTRVLVYYLWQVAFDRVELGYASAIAVVIFAAVLVLTLGQ
;
A
#
# COMPACT_ATOMS: atom_id res chain seq x y z
N MET A 1 13.56 32.73 19.79
CA MET A 1 12.15 32.72 19.30
C MET A 1 12.23 32.40 17.83
N ASP A 2 12.23 31.11 17.50
CA ASP A 2 13.12 30.56 16.46
C ASP A 2 12.63 30.65 15.01
N GLY A 3 11.77 31.63 14.67
CA GLY A 3 11.51 32.07 13.29
C GLY A 3 11.13 31.00 12.26
N ALA A 4 10.76 29.79 12.68
CA ALA A 4 10.55 28.66 11.77
C ALA A 4 9.21 28.82 11.05
N SER A 5 9.24 28.96 9.73
CA SER A 5 8.04 28.97 8.89
C SER A 5 7.18 27.72 9.13
N ARG A 6 5.85 27.82 9.00
CA ARG A 6 4.93 26.69 9.22
C ARG A 6 5.33 25.43 8.43
N ALA A 7 5.82 25.60 7.21
CA ALA A 7 6.32 24.50 6.38
C ALA A 7 7.59 23.83 6.95
N ARG A 8 8.49 24.61 7.57
CA ARG A 8 9.69 24.09 8.27
C ARG A 8 9.30 23.36 9.55
N GLN A 9 8.32 23.83 10.32
CA GLN A 9 7.83 23.10 11.49
C GLN A 9 7.21 21.75 11.11
N VAL A 10 6.38 21.71 10.06
CA VAL A 10 5.78 20.45 9.60
C VAL A 10 6.83 19.43 9.17
N ARG A 11 7.86 19.84 8.41
CA ARG A 11 8.92 18.93 7.96
C ARG A 11 9.93 18.53 9.03
N SER A 12 10.30 19.46 9.91
CA SER A 12 11.44 19.26 10.82
C SER A 12 11.02 18.78 12.21
N ILE A 13 9.74 18.93 12.56
CA ILE A 13 9.22 18.63 13.90
C ILE A 13 8.06 17.64 13.77
N THR A 14 6.99 18.01 13.06
CA THR A 14 5.76 17.21 13.03
C THR A 14 5.94 15.88 12.29
N LEU A 15 6.56 15.90 11.11
CA LEU A 15 6.87 14.68 10.33
C LEU A 15 7.77 13.70 11.09
N PRO A 16 8.94 14.09 11.63
CA PRO A 16 9.81 13.16 12.35
C PRO A 16 9.20 12.61 13.65
N LEU A 17 8.38 13.39 14.36
CA LEU A 17 7.65 12.92 15.54
C LEU A 17 6.54 11.91 15.19
N LEU A 18 5.96 12.03 13.99
CA LEU A 18 4.94 11.11 13.49
C LEU A 18 5.51 9.92 12.71
N THR A 19 6.81 9.92 12.36
CA THR A 19 7.44 8.83 11.60
C THR A 19 7.15 7.43 12.14
N PRO A 20 7.22 7.16 13.47
CA PRO A 20 6.93 5.84 14.01
C PRO A 20 5.47 5.44 13.80
N THR A 21 4.56 6.40 13.97
CA THR A 21 3.11 6.20 13.81
C THR A 21 2.72 6.05 12.34
N LEU A 22 3.36 6.80 11.45
CA LEU A 22 3.18 6.71 10.00
C LEU A 22 3.72 5.40 9.44
N MET A 23 4.88 4.93 9.92
CA MET A 23 5.39 3.59 9.61
C MET A 23 4.34 2.54 9.99
N PHE A 24 3.92 2.52 11.26
CA PHE A 24 2.92 1.57 11.74
C PHE A 24 1.62 1.60 10.92
N LEU A 25 1.05 2.80 10.68
CA LEU A 25 -0.16 2.98 9.87
C LEU A 25 0.03 2.55 8.41
N SER A 26 1.22 2.74 7.84
CA SER A 26 1.52 2.30 6.47
C SER A 26 1.51 0.77 6.36
N ILE A 27 2.12 0.07 7.33
CA ILE A 27 2.14 -1.40 7.39
C ILE A 27 0.72 -1.94 7.64
N MET A 28 -0.01 -1.36 8.59
CA MET A 28 -1.42 -1.67 8.80
C MET A 28 -2.26 -1.40 7.55
N GLY A 29 -1.97 -0.34 6.79
CA GLY A 29 -2.63 -0.02 5.53
C GLY A 29 -2.37 -1.07 4.44
N VAL A 30 -1.14 -1.58 4.34
CA VAL A 30 -0.82 -2.70 3.45
C VAL A 30 -1.58 -3.97 3.85
N ILE A 31 -1.58 -4.32 5.14
CA ILE A 31 -2.34 -5.47 5.65
C ILE A 31 -3.84 -5.28 5.39
N GLY A 32 -4.34 -4.07 5.62
CA GLY A 32 -5.71 -3.67 5.32
C GLY A 32 -6.06 -3.77 3.83
N ALA A 33 -5.11 -3.53 2.91
CA ALA A 33 -5.35 -3.70 1.48
C ALA A 33 -5.68 -5.15 1.10
N PHE A 34 -5.14 -6.15 1.80
CA PHE A 34 -5.55 -7.55 1.63
C PHE A 34 -6.97 -7.82 2.13
N GLN A 35 -7.44 -7.11 3.16
CA GLN A 35 -8.83 -7.20 3.62
C GLN A 35 -9.78 -6.49 2.65
N VAL A 36 -9.36 -5.34 2.13
CA VAL A 36 -10.12 -4.57 1.13
C VAL A 36 -10.23 -5.33 -0.20
N PHE A 37 -9.28 -6.20 -0.57
CA PHE A 37 -9.40 -7.07 -1.74
C PHE A 37 -10.71 -7.87 -1.74
N GLN A 38 -11.06 -8.51 -0.63
CA GLN A 38 -12.30 -9.29 -0.54
C GLN A 38 -13.53 -8.41 -0.76
N THR A 39 -13.54 -7.21 -0.15
CA THR A 39 -14.62 -6.24 -0.30
C THR A 39 -14.72 -5.70 -1.74
N VAL A 40 -13.60 -5.33 -2.36
CA VAL A 40 -13.56 -4.81 -3.74
C VAL A 40 -13.99 -5.87 -4.73
N TYR A 41 -13.50 -7.10 -4.58
CA TYR A 41 -13.87 -8.25 -5.41
C TYR A 41 -15.38 -8.53 -5.32
N MET A 42 -15.94 -8.55 -4.11
CA MET A 42 -17.34 -8.89 -3.88
C MET A 42 -18.32 -7.76 -4.23
N MET A 43 -17.95 -6.50 -3.97
CA MET A 43 -18.87 -5.35 -4.12
C MET A 43 -18.76 -4.64 -5.47
N THR A 44 -17.56 -4.59 -6.07
CA THR A 44 -17.31 -3.71 -7.22
C THR A 44 -16.63 -4.37 -8.41
N GLY A 45 -15.98 -5.53 -8.21
CA GLY A 45 -15.14 -6.15 -9.24
C GLY A 45 -14.08 -5.20 -9.81
N GLY A 46 -13.61 -4.22 -9.02
CA GLY A 46 -12.64 -3.21 -9.47
C GLY A 46 -13.22 -2.02 -10.25
N GLY A 47 -14.53 -1.81 -10.31
CA GLY A 47 -15.16 -0.70 -11.04
C GLY A 47 -15.52 0.55 -10.20
N PRO A 48 -15.88 1.69 -10.87
CA PRO A 48 -15.86 1.94 -12.32
C PRO A 48 -14.49 2.45 -12.81
N ALA A 49 -14.04 1.98 -13.98
CA ALA A 49 -12.77 2.35 -14.60
C ALA A 49 -11.52 2.14 -13.71
N ASP A 50 -11.43 1.00 -13.03
CA ASP A 50 -10.26 0.62 -12.21
C ASP A 50 -9.98 1.52 -10.99
N SER A 51 -10.92 2.40 -10.61
CA SER A 51 -10.71 3.38 -9.53
C SER A 51 -10.54 2.76 -8.15
N THR A 52 -11.02 1.53 -7.95
CA THR A 52 -10.92 0.77 -6.69
C THR A 52 -9.92 -0.39 -6.78
N ARG A 53 -9.16 -0.47 -7.87
CA ARG A 53 -8.27 -1.60 -8.15
C ARG A 53 -7.05 -1.58 -7.19
N VAL A 54 -7.10 -2.43 -6.17
CA VAL A 54 -5.93 -2.68 -5.31
C VAL A 54 -4.90 -3.56 -6.03
N LEU A 55 -3.61 -3.37 -5.72
CA LEU A 55 -2.49 -4.14 -6.30
C LEU A 55 -2.70 -5.67 -6.22
N VAL A 56 -3.28 -6.14 -5.11
CA VAL A 56 -3.62 -7.55 -4.88
C VAL A 56 -4.75 -8.03 -5.81
N TYR A 57 -5.73 -7.17 -6.11
CA TYR A 57 -6.79 -7.48 -7.07
C TYR A 57 -6.24 -7.62 -8.49
N TYR A 58 -5.29 -6.76 -8.89
CA TYR A 58 -4.62 -6.87 -10.18
C TYR A 58 -3.83 -8.18 -10.31
N LEU A 59 -3.09 -8.57 -9.26
CA LEU A 59 -2.40 -9.86 -9.21
C LEU A 59 -3.38 -11.02 -9.41
N TRP A 60 -4.53 -10.98 -8.74
CA TRP A 60 -5.57 -12.00 -8.88
C TRP A 60 -6.08 -12.12 -10.33
N GLN A 61 -6.38 -10.99 -10.99
CA GLN A 61 -6.79 -11.00 -12.41
C GLN A 61 -5.71 -11.59 -13.32
N VAL A 62 -4.44 -11.22 -13.13
CA VAL A 62 -3.34 -11.76 -13.93
C VAL A 62 -3.20 -13.28 -13.73
N ALA A 63 -3.31 -13.74 -12.48
CA ALA A 63 -3.15 -15.15 -12.14
C ALA A 63 -4.30 -16.03 -12.65
N PHE A 64 -5.55 -15.54 -12.56
CA PHE A 64 -6.74 -16.36 -12.76
C PHE A 64 -7.54 -16.00 -14.03
N ASP A 65 -7.61 -14.72 -14.43
CA ASP A 65 -8.31 -14.34 -15.66
C ASP A 65 -7.40 -14.50 -16.89
N ARG A 66 -6.14 -14.04 -16.77
CA ARG A 66 -5.15 -14.12 -17.87
C ARG A 66 -4.34 -15.41 -17.86
N VAL A 67 -4.38 -16.16 -16.75
CA VAL A 67 -3.63 -17.41 -16.56
C VAL A 67 -2.10 -17.21 -16.72
N GLU A 68 -1.62 -15.99 -16.51
CA GLU A 68 -0.21 -15.62 -16.61
C GLU A 68 0.50 -15.80 -15.26
N LEU A 69 0.60 -17.04 -14.79
CA LEU A 69 1.11 -17.37 -13.45
C LEU A 69 2.54 -16.87 -13.20
N GLY A 70 3.39 -16.86 -14.23
CA GLY A 70 4.76 -16.31 -14.13
C GLY A 70 4.78 -14.81 -13.86
N TYR A 71 3.95 -14.04 -14.58
CA TYR A 71 3.84 -12.60 -14.39
C TYR A 71 3.18 -12.26 -13.05
N ALA A 72 2.12 -13.00 -12.67
CA ALA A 72 1.50 -12.87 -11.35
C ALA A 72 2.49 -13.12 -10.21
N SER A 73 3.36 -14.13 -10.35
CA SER A 73 4.38 -14.44 -9.35
C SER A 73 5.43 -13.34 -9.21
N ALA A 74 5.84 -12.71 -10.33
CA ALA A 74 6.74 -11.56 -10.29
C ALA A 74 6.12 -10.37 -9.53
N ILE A 75 4.84 -10.07 -9.79
CA ILE A 75 4.09 -9.03 -9.06
C ILE A 75 4.03 -9.37 -7.57
N ALA A 76 3.75 -10.64 -7.22
CA ALA A 76 3.70 -11.11 -5.83
C ALA A 76 5.02 -10.86 -5.09
N VAL A 77 6.14 -11.20 -5.72
CA VAL A 77 7.49 -11.04 -5.14
C VAL A 77 7.84 -9.56 -4.96
N VAL A 78 7.48 -8.69 -5.90
CA VAL A 78 7.71 -7.24 -5.78
C VAL A 78 6.90 -6.65 -4.63
N ILE A 79 5.63 -7.02 -4.51
CA ILE A 79 4.78 -6.58 -3.38
C ILE A 79 5.36 -7.10 -2.06
N PHE A 80 5.74 -8.38 -2.00
CA PHE A 80 6.37 -8.96 -0.82
C PHE A 80 7.64 -8.22 -0.41
N ALA A 81 8.54 -7.93 -1.36
CA ALA A 81 9.77 -7.19 -1.08
C ALA A 81 9.50 -5.77 -0.58
N ALA A 82 8.51 -5.07 -1.15
CA ALA A 82 8.12 -3.73 -0.69
C ALA A 82 7.61 -3.76 0.76
N VAL A 83 6.78 -4.74 1.09
CA VAL A 83 6.27 -4.93 2.46
C VAL A 83 7.38 -5.35 3.41
N LEU A 84 8.29 -6.22 2.98
CA LEU A 84 9.44 -6.65 3.77
C LEU A 84 10.34 -5.47 4.12
N VAL A 85 10.65 -4.59 3.16
CA VAL A 85 11.45 -3.37 3.41
C VAL A 85 10.76 -2.46 4.41
N LEU A 86 9.45 -2.22 4.26
CA LEU A 86 8.67 -1.45 5.23
C LEU A 86 8.65 -2.13 6.61
N THR A 87 8.65 -3.46 6.65
CA THR A 87 8.64 -4.26 7.87
C THR A 87 10.00 -4.33 8.57
N LEU A 88 11.10 -4.15 7.85
CA LEU A 88 12.43 -4.08 8.43
C LEU A 88 12.84 -2.65 8.85
N GLY A 89 12.13 -1.63 8.35
CA GLY A 89 12.35 -0.22 8.68
C GLY A 89 11.50 0.33 9.83
N GLN A 90 10.61 -0.48 10.39
CA GLN A 90 9.89 -0.23 11.66
C GLN A 90 10.80 -0.55 12.86
#